data_AF-A0AAV9QY78-F1
#
_entry.id   AF-A0AAV9QY78-F1
#
_cell.length_a   1.000
_cell.length_b   1.000
_cell.length_c   1.000
_cell.angle_alpha   90.00
_cell.angle_beta   90.00
_cell.angle_gamma   90.00
#
_symmetry.space_group_name_H-M   'P 1'
#
loop_
_entity.id
_entity.type
_entity.pdbx_description
1 polymer ?
#
loop_
_entity_poly.entity_id
_entity_poly.type
_entity_poly.pdbx_seq_one_letter_code
_entity_poly.pdbx_strand_id
1 'polypeptide(L)'
;MISEVYVNGELDSVTNGGFSRIFIHAGSDQHVEVDPDGFRQGRTTIQQAANYPVTTERITVLRHQYNEFDIAVEDLRLVILVHEKDGNRFLWAVLRQRPFANNIKGILALKPADYEEVESSPSTKLKIKDREIIVISSTADDYSIINPVPMRCWLTSSHYALEKPLNDYIAPQL
;
A
#
# COMPACT_ATOMS: atom_id res chain seq x y z
N MET A 1 2.60 -26.68 2.42
CA MET A 1 1.65 -25.94 1.56
C MET A 1 1.98 -24.46 1.76
N ILE A 2 2.43 -23.75 0.73
CA ILE A 2 2.73 -22.32 0.84
C ILE A 2 1.38 -21.61 0.88
N SER A 3 1.10 -20.90 1.96
CA SER A 3 -0.11 -20.08 2.06
C SER A 3 0.14 -18.79 1.29
N GLU A 4 -0.72 -18.47 0.33
CA GLU A 4 -0.66 -17.20 -0.37
C GLU A 4 -1.38 -16.14 0.46
N VAL A 5 -0.75 -14.96 0.57
CA VAL A 5 -1.33 -13.78 1.21
C VAL A 5 -1.56 -12.74 0.12
N TYR A 6 -2.81 -12.27 0.03
CA TYR A 6 -3.21 -11.23 -0.92
C TYR A 6 -3.62 -9.98 -0.15
N VAL A 7 -3.15 -8.82 -0.62
CA VAL A 7 -3.52 -7.50 -0.09
C VAL A 7 -4.06 -6.68 -1.26
N ASN A 8 -5.36 -6.41 -1.23
CA ASN A 8 -6.08 -5.68 -2.27
C ASN A 8 -6.62 -4.36 -1.71
N GLY A 9 -6.65 -3.32 -2.52
CA GLY A 9 -7.18 -2.02 -2.14
C GLY A 9 -8.28 -1.56 -3.09
N GLU A 10 -9.37 -1.04 -2.54
CA GLU A 10 -10.38 -0.28 -3.27
C GLU A 10 -9.99 1.19 -3.21
N LEU A 11 -9.75 1.83 -4.36
CA LEU A 11 -9.43 3.25 -4.42
C LEU A 11 -10.62 4.08 -3.93
N ASP A 12 -10.32 5.17 -3.24
CA ASP A 12 -11.35 6.18 -2.99
C ASP A 12 -11.76 6.90 -4.29
N SER A 13 -12.86 7.66 -4.25
CA SER A 13 -13.33 8.42 -5.41
C SER A 13 -12.54 9.70 -5.67
N VAL A 14 -11.53 10.00 -4.85
CA VAL A 14 -10.76 11.23 -4.89
C VAL A 14 -9.52 11.03 -5.74
N THR A 15 -9.27 11.97 -6.66
CA THR A 15 -8.05 11.91 -7.47
C THR A 15 -6.83 12.11 -6.58
N ASN A 16 -5.85 11.20 -6.66
CA ASN A 16 -4.70 11.10 -5.75
C ASN A 16 -5.09 10.86 -4.28
N GLY A 17 -6.28 10.32 -4.04
CA GLY A 17 -6.66 9.80 -2.74
C GLY A 17 -6.03 8.43 -2.47
N GLY A 18 -6.36 7.90 -1.31
CA GLY A 18 -5.86 6.59 -0.89
C GLY A 18 -6.87 5.49 -1.17
N PHE A 19 -6.91 4.52 -0.28
CA PHE A 19 -7.86 3.42 -0.36
C PHE A 19 -9.05 3.66 0.57
N SER A 20 -10.27 3.47 0.07
CA SER A 20 -11.47 3.48 0.90
C SER A 20 -11.54 2.22 1.77
N ARG A 21 -11.05 1.09 1.22
CA ARG A 21 -11.00 -0.21 1.88
C ARG A 21 -9.75 -0.97 1.49
N ILE A 22 -9.25 -1.79 2.41
CA ILE A 22 -8.16 -2.73 2.16
C ILE A 22 -8.60 -4.12 2.61
N PHE A 23 -8.43 -5.09 1.73
CA PHE A 23 -8.77 -6.49 1.93
C PHE A 23 -7.50 -7.32 2.03
N ILE A 24 -7.36 -8.08 3.11
CA ILE A 24 -6.24 -8.99 3.34
C ILE A 24 -6.78 -10.40 3.41
N HIS A 25 -6.28 -11.29 2.56
CA HIS A 25 -6.66 -12.70 2.52
C HIS A 25 -5.44 -13.56 2.82
N ALA A 26 -5.61 -14.60 3.65
CA ALA A 26 -4.60 -15.60 3.94
C ALA A 26 -5.21 -17.01 3.73
N GLY A 27 -4.81 -17.69 2.66
CA GLY A 27 -5.45 -18.97 2.29
C GLY A 27 -6.89 -18.80 1.76
N SER A 28 -7.72 -19.85 1.89
CA SER A 28 -9.05 -19.91 1.27
C SER A 28 -10.14 -19.15 2.00
N ASP A 29 -10.11 -19.13 3.34
CA ASP A 29 -11.27 -18.71 4.14
C ASP A 29 -10.98 -17.55 5.11
N GLN A 30 -9.70 -17.25 5.35
CA GLN A 30 -9.31 -16.20 6.29
C GLN A 30 -9.18 -14.87 5.54
N HIS A 31 -9.99 -13.89 5.95
CA HIS A 31 -9.94 -12.56 5.38
C HIS A 31 -10.22 -11.49 6.44
N VAL A 32 -9.63 -10.32 6.22
CA VAL A 32 -9.85 -9.10 6.98
C VAL A 32 -10.15 -7.97 6.00
N GLU A 33 -11.23 -7.25 6.27
CA GLU A 33 -11.54 -5.98 5.62
C GLU A 33 -11.22 -4.85 6.60
N VAL A 34 -10.51 -3.83 6.12
CA VAL A 34 -10.15 -2.63 6.88
C VAL A 34 -10.74 -1.42 6.18
N ASP A 35 -11.37 -0.55 6.96
CA ASP A 35 -11.86 0.77 6.56
C ASP A 35 -11.37 1.83 7.56
N PRO A 36 -11.56 3.14 7.31
CA PRO A 36 -11.14 4.18 8.25
C PRO A 36 -11.73 4.10 9.66
N ASP A 37 -12.86 3.42 9.83
CA ASP A 37 -13.62 3.36 11.09
C ASP A 37 -13.33 2.09 11.90
N GLY A 38 -12.80 1.04 11.26
CA GLY A 38 -12.39 -0.17 11.92
C GLY A 38 -12.00 -1.28 10.96
N PHE A 39 -12.18 -2.52 11.43
CA PHE A 39 -11.93 -3.70 10.62
C PHE A 39 -13.00 -4.75 10.89
N ARG A 40 -13.18 -5.65 9.93
CA ARG A 40 -14.12 -6.78 9.97
C ARG A 40 -13.37 -8.07 9.70
N GLN A 41 -13.76 -9.12 10.41
CA GLN A 41 -13.23 -10.48 10.22
C GLN A 41 -14.42 -11.44 10.05
N GLY A 42 -14.62 -11.98 8.85
CA GLY A 42 -15.75 -12.85 8.55
C GLY A 42 -17.12 -12.20 8.80
N ARG A 43 -18.01 -12.89 9.54
CA ARG A 43 -19.36 -12.40 9.88
C ARG A 43 -19.41 -11.43 11.05
N THR A 44 -18.29 -11.17 11.72
CA THR A 44 -18.26 -10.34 12.93
C THR A 44 -18.17 -8.87 12.55
N THR A 45 -19.14 -8.09 13.01
CA THR A 45 -19.31 -6.64 12.80
C THR A 45 -18.05 -5.85 13.20
N ILE A 46 -17.86 -4.70 12.54
CA ILE A 46 -16.81 -3.70 12.72
C ILE A 46 -16.31 -3.66 14.17
N GLN A 47 -15.09 -4.13 14.42
CA GLN A 47 -14.45 -4.00 15.73
C GLN A 47 -13.87 -2.59 15.85
N GLN A 48 -14.73 -1.64 16.19
CA GLN A 48 -14.42 -0.21 16.24
C GLN A 48 -13.40 0.20 17.33
N ALA A 49 -13.07 -0.68 18.29
CA ALA A 49 -12.39 -0.24 19.52
C ALA A 49 -11.59 -1.31 20.29
N ALA A 50 -11.04 -2.33 19.62
CA ALA A 50 -10.16 -3.25 20.33
C ALA A 50 -8.77 -2.59 20.50
N ASN A 51 -8.53 -1.95 21.66
CA ASN A 51 -7.17 -1.60 22.13
C ASN A 51 -6.34 -2.84 22.50
N TYR A 52 -6.76 -4.01 22.05
CA TYR A 52 -6.13 -5.31 22.28
C TYR A 52 -6.03 -6.04 20.93
N PRO A 53 -5.01 -6.89 20.75
CA PRO A 53 -4.84 -7.64 19.50
C PRO A 53 -6.00 -8.62 19.30
N VAL A 54 -6.53 -8.66 18.09
CA VAL A 54 -7.61 -9.56 17.68
C VAL A 54 -7.04 -10.51 16.64
N THR A 55 -6.99 -11.80 16.99
CA THR A 55 -6.38 -12.83 16.16
C THR A 55 -7.44 -13.78 15.63
N THR A 56 -7.45 -13.99 14.32
CA THR A 56 -8.18 -15.06 13.65
C THR A 56 -7.18 -15.97 12.96
N GLU A 57 -6.99 -17.18 13.50
CA GLU A 57 -6.08 -18.20 12.98
C GLU A 57 -4.67 -17.66 12.62
N ARG A 58 -4.45 -17.17 11.39
CA ARG A 58 -3.16 -16.62 10.91
C ARG A 58 -3.06 -15.11 10.89
N ILE A 59 -4.17 -14.38 10.99
CA ILE A 59 -4.20 -12.92 10.88
C ILE A 59 -4.45 -12.31 12.26
N THR A 60 -3.51 -11.48 12.71
CA THR A 60 -3.67 -10.65 13.91
C THR A 60 -3.80 -9.19 13.48
N VAL A 61 -4.84 -8.52 13.99
CA VAL A 61 -5.05 -7.08 13.81
C VAL A 61 -4.98 -6.40 15.17
N LEU A 62 -4.18 -5.36 15.28
CA LEU A 62 -4.12 -4.48 16.44
C LEU A 62 -4.35 -3.05 15.96
N ARG A 63 -5.40 -2.41 16.48
CA ARG A 63 -5.61 -0.99 16.22
C ARG A 63 -4.81 -0.16 17.22
N HIS A 64 -3.90 0.65 16.72
CA HIS A 64 -3.19 1.64 17.50
C HIS A 64 -3.95 2.97 17.41
N GLN A 65 -4.48 3.41 18.55
CA GLN A 65 -5.27 4.65 18.64
C GLN A 65 -6.43 4.63 17.63
N TYR A 66 -6.64 5.71 16.87
CA TYR A 66 -7.70 5.84 15.87
C TYR A 66 -7.20 5.84 14.42
N ASN A 67 -5.89 5.93 14.21
CA ASN A 67 -5.30 6.24 12.91
C ASN A 67 -4.32 5.18 12.38
N GLU A 68 -4.16 4.05 13.06
CA GLU A 68 -3.25 2.99 12.63
C GLU A 68 -3.80 1.60 12.93
N PHE A 69 -3.61 0.68 11.97
CA PHE A 69 -3.82 -0.75 12.14
C PHE A 69 -2.50 -1.48 11.89
N ASP A 70 -2.00 -2.18 12.90
CA ASP A 70 -0.90 -3.13 12.77
C ASP A 70 -1.48 -4.51 12.45
N ILE A 71 -1.00 -5.10 11.37
CA ILE A 71 -1.50 -6.35 10.83
C ILE A 71 -0.32 -7.31 10.68
N ALA A 72 -0.39 -8.40 11.41
CA ALA A 72 0.54 -9.51 11.30
C ALA A 72 -0.14 -10.70 10.61
N VAL A 73 0.51 -11.23 9.58
CA VAL A 73 0.10 -12.47 8.89
C VAL A 73 1.34 -13.34 8.75
N GLU A 74 1.44 -14.39 9.55
CA GLU A 74 2.65 -15.22 9.64
C GLU A 74 3.91 -14.37 9.96
N ASP A 75 4.81 -14.21 8.99
CA ASP A 75 6.04 -13.43 9.05
C ASP A 75 5.97 -12.08 8.28
N LEU A 76 4.83 -11.78 7.65
CA LEU A 76 4.49 -10.48 7.07
C LEU A 76 4.00 -9.53 8.17
N ARG A 77 4.48 -8.28 8.15
CA ARG A 77 3.90 -7.19 8.95
C ARG A 77 3.55 -6.00 8.09
N LEU A 78 2.26 -5.65 8.07
CA LEU A 78 1.69 -4.53 7.36
C LEU A 78 1.16 -3.51 8.38
N VAL A 79 1.42 -2.23 8.13
CA VAL A 79 0.77 -1.14 8.86
C VAL A 79 -0.16 -0.40 7.90
N ILE A 80 -1.41 -0.22 8.28
CA ILE A 80 -2.38 0.59 7.53
C ILE A 80 -2.63 1.86 8.32
N LEU A 81 -2.25 3.00 7.73
CA LEU A 81 -2.48 4.33 8.29
C LEU A 81 -3.81 4.88 7.80
N VAL A 82 -4.56 5.52 8.69
CA VAL A 82 -5.76 6.28 8.36
C VAL A 82 -5.40 7.76 8.32
N HIS A 83 -5.59 8.36 7.16
CA HIS A 83 -5.37 9.77 6.90
C HIS A 83 -6.70 10.50 6.74
N GLU A 84 -6.68 11.81 6.97
CA GLU A 84 -7.81 12.70 6.71
C GLU A 84 -7.33 13.92 5.91
N LYS A 85 -7.99 14.20 4.79
CA LYS A 85 -7.73 15.37 3.95
C LYS A 85 -9.04 15.93 3.44
N ASP A 86 -9.27 17.22 3.66
CA ASP A 86 -10.50 17.91 3.26
C ASP A 86 -11.79 17.22 3.74
N GLY A 87 -11.75 16.62 4.94
CA GLY A 87 -12.85 15.87 5.54
C GLY A 87 -13.04 14.45 5.00
N ASN A 88 -12.21 14.02 4.04
CA ASN A 88 -12.23 12.65 3.52
C ASN A 88 -11.17 11.81 4.21
N ARG A 89 -11.62 10.69 4.82
CA ARG A 89 -10.74 9.72 5.45
C ARG A 89 -10.44 8.58 4.49
N PHE A 90 -9.17 8.17 4.43
CA PHE A 90 -8.70 7.11 3.54
C PHE A 90 -7.55 6.33 4.19
N LEU A 91 -7.25 5.18 3.62
CA LEU A 91 -6.24 4.24 4.08
C LEU A 91 -4.97 4.29 3.23
N TRP A 92 -3.83 4.06 3.87
CA TRP A 92 -2.54 3.91 3.22
C TRP A 92 -1.75 2.74 3.80
N ALA A 93 -1.47 1.73 2.97
CA ALA A 93 -0.75 0.52 3.37
C ALA A 93 0.76 0.69 3.29
N VAL A 94 1.47 0.25 4.35
CA VAL A 94 2.92 0.30 4.47
C VAL A 94 3.46 -1.06 4.89
N LEU A 95 4.27 -1.67 4.04
CA LEU A 95 4.93 -2.94 4.33
C LEU A 95 6.12 -2.71 5.28
N ARG A 96 5.99 -3.12 6.55
CA ARG A 96 7.03 -2.95 7.58
C ARG A 96 7.98 -4.14 7.65
N GLN A 97 7.46 -5.35 7.47
CA GLN A 97 8.25 -6.57 7.44
C GLN A 97 7.85 -7.43 6.24
N ARG A 98 8.83 -7.75 5.41
CA ARG A 98 8.69 -8.70 4.30
C ARG A 98 8.71 -10.13 4.87
N PRO A 99 7.85 -11.03 4.37
CA PRO A 99 7.98 -12.44 4.69
C PRO A 99 9.35 -12.96 4.25
N PHE A 100 9.84 -13.97 4.96
CA PHE A 100 11.05 -14.72 4.67
C PHE A 100 10.98 -15.42 3.31
N ALA A 101 9.78 -15.75 2.85
CA ALA A 101 9.58 -16.27 1.52
C ALA A 101 9.84 -15.17 0.46
N ASN A 102 10.80 -15.42 -0.43
CA ASN A 102 11.28 -14.43 -1.41
C ASN A 102 10.29 -14.17 -2.56
N ASN A 103 9.05 -14.66 -2.47
CA ASN A 103 8.08 -14.74 -3.58
C ASN A 103 6.96 -13.69 -3.49
N ILE A 104 7.18 -12.60 -2.75
CA ILE A 104 6.21 -11.50 -2.64
C ILE A 104 6.02 -10.87 -4.02
N LYS A 105 4.76 -10.65 -4.40
CA LYS A 105 4.36 -9.96 -5.63
C LYS A 105 3.48 -8.76 -5.28
N GLY A 106 3.26 -7.89 -6.25
CA GLY A 106 2.40 -6.72 -6.12
C GLY A 106 3.14 -5.42 -5.79
N ILE A 107 2.40 -4.31 -5.85
CA ILE A 107 2.95 -2.96 -5.82
C ILE A 107 3.61 -2.60 -4.47
N LEU A 108 3.09 -3.13 -3.36
CA LEU A 108 3.63 -2.89 -2.01
C LEU A 108 5.00 -3.56 -1.76
N ALA A 109 5.38 -4.51 -2.61
CA ALA A 109 6.66 -5.19 -2.54
C ALA A 109 7.77 -4.50 -3.35
N LEU A 110 7.41 -3.50 -4.16
CA LEU A 110 8.35 -2.81 -5.03
C LEU A 110 9.42 -2.08 -4.23
N LYS A 111 10.64 -2.15 -4.74
CA LYS A 111 11.70 -1.25 -4.31
C LYS A 111 11.55 0.07 -5.08
N PRO A 112 11.94 1.21 -4.47
CA PRO A 112 12.06 2.46 -5.21
C PRO A 112 12.90 2.28 -6.47
N ALA A 113 12.53 2.95 -7.55
CA ALA A 113 13.31 2.93 -8.78
C ALA A 113 14.57 3.78 -8.62
N ASP A 114 15.72 3.21 -8.97
CA ASP A 114 16.97 3.97 -9.08
C ASP A 114 16.95 4.81 -10.36
N TYR A 115 17.28 6.09 -10.25
CA TYR A 115 17.33 7.01 -11.38
C TYR A 115 18.41 8.09 -11.21
N GLU A 116 18.85 8.65 -12.33
CA GLU A 116 19.76 9.79 -12.41
C GLU A 116 19.12 10.92 -13.21
N GLU A 117 19.26 12.17 -12.75
CA GLU A 117 18.89 13.35 -13.54
C GLU A 117 20.01 13.67 -14.53
N VAL A 118 19.71 13.60 -15.83
CA VAL A 118 20.71 13.76 -16.91
C VAL A 118 20.72 15.18 -17.47
N GLU A 119 19.54 15.75 -17.69
CA GLU A 119 19.36 17.07 -18.30
C GLU A 119 18.10 17.72 -17.73
N SER A 120 18.13 19.04 -17.51
CA SER A 120 17.01 19.77 -16.91
C SER A 120 16.47 20.91 -17.77
N SER A 121 17.04 21.16 -18.96
CA SER A 121 16.64 22.25 -19.85
C SER A 121 16.78 21.85 -21.33
N PRO A 122 15.75 22.01 -22.19
CA PRO A 122 14.44 22.64 -21.93
C PRO A 122 13.41 21.72 -21.25
N SER A 123 13.70 20.42 -21.12
CA SER A 123 12.85 19.41 -20.50
C SER A 123 13.66 18.56 -19.54
N THR A 124 13.08 18.14 -18.42
CA THR A 124 13.79 17.25 -17.50
C THR A 124 13.83 15.82 -18.04
N LYS A 125 15.03 15.26 -18.11
CA LYS A 125 15.28 13.87 -18.49
C LYS A 125 15.88 13.09 -17.33
N LEU A 126 15.28 11.94 -17.05
CA LEU A 126 15.85 10.96 -16.13
C LEU A 126 16.43 9.80 -16.93
N LYS A 127 17.53 9.26 -16.44
CA LYS A 127 18.01 7.94 -16.79
C LYS A 127 17.50 6.96 -15.75
N ILE A 128 16.57 6.10 -16.15
CA ILE A 128 16.07 4.98 -15.34
C ILE A 128 16.60 3.71 -15.99
N LYS A 129 17.50 2.99 -15.29
CA LYS A 129 18.31 1.91 -15.87
C LYS A 129 19.10 2.44 -17.09
N ASP A 130 18.99 1.81 -18.25
CA ASP A 130 19.70 2.21 -19.48
C ASP A 130 18.82 3.04 -20.44
N ARG A 131 17.73 3.65 -19.94
CA ARG A 131 16.80 4.43 -20.76
C ARG A 131 16.68 5.86 -20.26
N GLU A 132 16.83 6.80 -21.19
CA GLU A 132 16.51 8.21 -20.96
C GLU A 132 15.04 8.48 -21.28
N ILE A 133 14.33 9.09 -20.34
CA ILE A 133 12.92 9.43 -20.46
C ILE A 133 12.69 10.89 -20.09
N ILE A 134 11.79 11.54 -20.82
CA ILE A 134 11.32 12.88 -20.45
C ILE A 134 10.28 12.72 -19.35
N VAL A 135 10.41 13.52 -18.29
CA VAL A 135 9.51 13.52 -17.13
C VAL A 135 8.97 14.92 -16.83
N ILE A 136 7.92 14.98 -16.02
CA ILE A 136 7.34 16.23 -15.53
C ILE A 136 7.64 16.34 -14.03
N SER A 137 8.18 17.49 -13.62
CA SER A 137 8.37 17.80 -12.19
C SER A 137 7.01 17.89 -11.49
N SER A 138 6.88 17.22 -10.35
CA SER A 138 5.64 17.19 -9.58
C SER A 138 5.92 17.12 -8.07
N THR A 139 4.87 17.01 -7.28
CA THR A 139 4.93 16.85 -5.83
C THR A 139 3.81 15.92 -5.38
N ALA A 140 4.11 15.02 -4.46
CA ALA A 140 3.16 14.09 -3.86
C ALA A 140 3.35 14.02 -2.35
N ASP A 141 2.28 13.84 -1.59
CA ASP A 141 2.34 13.67 -0.14
C ASP A 141 2.78 12.23 0.19
N ASP A 142 3.79 12.06 1.04
CA ASP A 142 4.18 10.73 1.55
C ASP A 142 3.27 10.31 2.71
N TYR A 143 2.27 9.50 2.39
CA TYR A 143 1.32 8.95 3.36
C TYR A 143 1.85 7.75 4.16
N SER A 144 3.12 7.35 4.01
CA SER A 144 3.72 6.27 4.79
C SER A 144 4.08 6.66 6.25
N ILE A 145 3.91 7.94 6.57
CA ILE A 145 4.13 8.56 7.88
C ILE A 145 2.85 9.26 8.35
N ILE A 146 2.65 9.33 9.67
CA ILE A 146 1.41 9.84 10.29
C ILE A 146 1.09 11.29 9.90
N ASN A 147 2.11 12.13 9.78
CA ASN A 147 1.99 13.50 9.31
C ASN A 147 2.63 13.57 7.92
N PRO A 148 1.83 13.47 6.83
CA PRO A 148 2.37 13.40 5.48
C PRO A 148 3.21 14.62 5.16
N VAL A 149 4.34 14.38 4.49
CA VAL A 149 5.24 15.43 4.04
C VAL A 149 5.21 15.48 2.51
N PRO A 150 5.08 16.67 1.90
CA PRO A 150 5.19 16.81 0.45
C PRO A 150 6.60 16.44 -0.02
N MET A 151 6.68 15.51 -0.95
CA MET A 151 7.90 15.04 -1.58
C MET A 151 7.95 15.49 -3.03
N ARG A 152 9.10 16.01 -3.48
CA ARG A 152 9.31 16.25 -4.91
C ARG A 152 9.38 14.90 -5.61
N CYS A 153 8.69 14.79 -6.74
CA CYS A 153 8.65 13.56 -7.51
C CYS A 153 8.60 13.86 -9.02
N TRP A 154 8.76 12.80 -9.81
CA TRP A 154 8.75 12.85 -11.26
C TRP A 154 7.56 12.06 -11.79
N LEU A 155 6.73 12.70 -12.62
CA LEU A 155 5.60 12.05 -13.27
C LEU A 155 6.05 11.44 -14.60
N THR A 156 5.77 10.14 -14.77
CA THR A 156 6.03 9.38 -16.00
C THR A 156 5.05 8.22 -16.15
N SER A 157 5.07 7.55 -17.30
CA SER A 157 4.30 6.33 -17.54
C SER A 157 4.77 5.18 -16.63
N SER A 158 3.82 4.39 -16.11
CA SER A 158 4.12 3.19 -15.32
C SER A 158 5.02 2.19 -16.07
N HIS A 159 5.00 2.20 -17.41
CA HIS A 159 5.90 1.40 -18.25
C HIS A 159 7.39 1.67 -17.98
N TYR A 160 7.75 2.89 -17.58
CA TYR A 160 9.13 3.26 -17.27
C TYR A 160 9.45 3.16 -15.78
N ALA A 161 8.47 3.41 -14.92
CA ALA A 161 8.66 3.39 -13.47
C ALA A 161 8.68 1.97 -12.87
N LEU A 162 8.01 1.00 -13.52
CA LEU A 162 7.87 -0.37 -13.03
C LEU A 162 8.85 -1.32 -13.73
N GLU A 163 9.22 -2.40 -13.04
CA GLU A 163 10.10 -3.44 -13.61
C GLU A 163 9.40 -4.35 -14.62
N LYS A 164 8.06 -4.42 -14.55
CA LYS A 164 7.17 -5.25 -15.36
C LYS A 164 5.90 -4.47 -15.71
N PRO A 165 5.05 -4.95 -16.64
CA PRO A 165 3.75 -4.34 -16.90
C PRO A 165 2.92 -4.22 -15.62
N LEU A 166 2.13 -3.14 -15.50
CA LEU A 166 1.28 -2.89 -14.33
C LEU A 166 0.39 -4.09 -13.96
N ASN A 167 -0.16 -4.77 -14.97
CA ASN A 167 -1.03 -5.93 -14.80
C ASN A 167 -0.35 -7.11 -14.06
N ASP A 168 0.98 -7.20 -14.09
CA ASP A 168 1.73 -8.24 -13.38
C ASP A 168 1.78 -8.00 -11.85
N TYR A 169 1.39 -6.81 -11.40
CA TYR A 169 1.33 -6.42 -9.99
C TYR A 169 -0.09 -6.49 -9.41
N ILE A 170 -1.10 -6.75 -10.24
CA ILE A 170 -2.49 -6.83 -9.82
C ILE A 170 -2.74 -8.23 -9.26
N ALA A 171 -3.17 -8.31 -8.01
CA ALA A 171 -3.60 -9.56 -7.42
C ALA A 171 -4.99 -9.96 -7.98
N PRO A 172 -5.28 -11.27 -8.08
CA PRO A 172 -6.61 -11.73 -8.42
C PRO A 172 -7.63 -11.16 -7.42
N GLN A 173 -8.77 -10.70 -7.92
CA GLN A 173 -9.92 -10.43 -7.06
C GLN A 173 -10.44 -11.77 -6.55
N LEU A 174 -10.45 -11.94 -5.23
CA LEU A 174 -10.96 -13.13 -4.53
C LEU A 174 -12.34 -12.85 -3.96
#